data_AF-A0A2T2T692-F1
#
_entry.id   AF-A0A2T2T692-F1
#
_cell.length_a   1.000
_cell.length_b   1.000
_cell.length_c   1.000
_cell.angle_alpha   90.00
_cell.angle_beta   90.00
_cell.angle_gamma   90.00
#
_symmetry.space_group_name_H-M   'P 1'
#
loop_
_entity.id
_entity.type
_entity.pdbx_description
1 polymer ?
#
loop_
_entity_poly.entity_id
_entity_poly.type
_entity_poly.pdbx_seq_one_letter_code
_entity_poly.pdbx_strand_id
1 'polypeptide(L)'
;MASDDPTSTPATPPFRPNDAFVEAPETFDSYEAPDRAAMTERARTALVNQLGHGEALIATAYACGTIGVQADQTHYSEGYGLLMPLQQGVAVAVRPADAPRVVLEGENQAWGSEEQRPPWVTAVYRILQELLADPSIEVAVASTIPSVCRDGALAALAVALVRVVRRLNMPTAVDLDRVADVRDELVPLLAAELGTVIDQPYSTAYLLATFADPDPPFTLVDTSTREHLPVNTAGRTALRWALIDPLDAEPTGGLSGPGAPRPEAGGGGVVVGLGPGGTSPRNRKPTSPEARCRHASGGLADDRRVVVDVACFAAGRLDGHPRSGRRGGQGGRDAHS
;
A
#
# COMPACT_ATOMS: atom_id res chain seq x y z
N MET A 1 -24.42 -24.54 -11.78
CA MET A 1 -23.30 -24.88 -10.87
C MET A 1 -22.60 -23.58 -10.56
N ALA A 2 -22.72 -23.11 -9.32
CA ALA A 2 -21.99 -21.94 -8.86
C ALA A 2 -20.50 -22.29 -8.88
N SER A 3 -19.72 -21.51 -9.61
CA SER A 3 -18.27 -21.52 -9.47
C SER A 3 -17.98 -20.76 -8.19
N ASP A 4 -17.71 -21.50 -7.11
CA ASP A 4 -17.04 -20.93 -5.95
C ASP A 4 -15.65 -20.51 -6.43
N ASP A 5 -15.49 -19.23 -6.75
CA ASP A 5 -14.17 -18.66 -7.02
C ASP A 5 -13.35 -18.80 -5.74
N PRO A 6 -12.21 -19.52 -5.75
CA PRO A 6 -11.42 -19.70 -4.55
C PRO A 6 -10.99 -18.33 -4.06
N THR A 7 -11.30 -18.05 -2.80
CA THR A 7 -10.94 -16.85 -2.05
C THR A 7 -9.52 -16.43 -2.40
N SER A 8 -9.37 -15.42 -3.25
CA SER A 8 -8.05 -14.95 -3.68
C SER A 8 -7.26 -14.56 -2.44
N THR A 9 -6.17 -15.27 -2.19
CA THR A 9 -5.35 -15.01 -1.00
C THR A 9 -4.78 -13.59 -1.11
N PRO A 10 -4.88 -12.76 -0.06
CA PRO A 10 -4.51 -11.36 -0.15
C PRO A 10 -3.03 -11.20 -0.49
N ALA A 11 -2.74 -10.32 -1.44
CA ALA A 11 -1.37 -10.03 -1.87
C ALA A 11 -0.57 -9.23 -0.82
N THR A 12 -1.23 -8.64 0.17
CA THR A 12 -0.62 -7.86 1.26
C THR A 12 -0.77 -8.57 2.60
N PRO A 13 0.09 -8.24 3.59
CA PRO A 13 -0.17 -8.64 4.97
C PRO A 13 -1.55 -8.12 5.41
N PRO A 14 -2.38 -8.97 6.03
CA PRO A 14 -3.63 -8.54 6.64
C PRO A 14 -3.39 -7.42 7.67
N PHE A 15 -4.41 -6.58 7.85
CA PHE A 15 -4.40 -5.46 8.79
C PHE A 15 -5.60 -5.55 9.73
N ARG A 16 -5.54 -4.85 10.86
CA ARG A 16 -6.70 -4.72 11.76
C ARG A 16 -7.55 -3.52 11.34
N PRO A 17 -8.83 -3.70 10.97
CA PRO A 17 -9.67 -2.60 10.52
C PRO A 17 -9.74 -1.43 11.50
N ASN A 18 -9.84 -1.72 12.80
CA ASN A 18 -9.91 -0.70 13.86
C ASN A 18 -8.63 0.15 13.98
N ASP A 19 -7.49 -0.37 13.51
CA ASP A 19 -6.22 0.36 13.52
C ASP A 19 -6.02 1.13 12.21
N ALA A 20 -6.74 0.78 11.15
CA ALA A 20 -6.53 1.27 9.79
C ALA A 20 -7.56 2.31 9.34
N PHE A 21 -8.78 2.24 9.88
CA PHE A 21 -9.89 3.11 9.52
C PHE A 21 -10.54 3.77 10.74
N VAL A 22 -11.05 4.98 10.52
CA VAL A 22 -12.02 5.61 11.43
C VAL A 22 -13.42 5.20 11.04
N GLU A 23 -14.25 4.88 12.03
CA GLU A 23 -15.63 4.46 11.76
C GLU A 23 -16.53 5.62 11.31
N ALA A 24 -16.23 6.86 11.71
CA ALA A 24 -17.08 8.00 11.39
C ALA A 24 -16.27 9.28 11.11
N PRO A 25 -16.74 10.17 10.20
CA PRO A 25 -16.10 11.45 9.89
C PRO A 25 -15.81 12.32 11.12
N GLU A 26 -16.70 12.31 12.11
CA GLU A 26 -16.58 13.10 13.34
C GLU A 26 -15.43 12.66 14.26
N THR A 27 -14.93 11.43 14.13
CA THR A 27 -13.78 10.95 14.91
C THR A 27 -12.45 11.18 14.22
N PHE A 28 -12.46 11.74 13.01
CA PHE A 28 -11.27 12.03 12.21
C PHE A 28 -10.27 12.94 12.95
N ASP A 29 -10.76 13.86 13.78
CA ASP A 29 -9.93 14.81 14.54
C ASP A 29 -9.24 14.19 15.75
N SER A 30 -9.71 13.02 16.18
CA SER A 30 -9.20 12.28 17.35
C SER A 30 -8.45 11.00 16.97
N TYR A 31 -8.41 10.65 15.68
CA TYR A 31 -7.71 9.45 15.26
C TYR A 31 -6.20 9.66 15.28
N GLU A 32 -5.55 8.79 16.03
CA GLU A 32 -4.10 8.64 16.02
C GLU A 32 -3.79 7.24 15.51
N ALA A 33 -3.11 7.16 14.37
CA ALA A 33 -2.58 5.88 13.92
C ALA A 33 -1.61 5.34 14.99
N PRO A 34 -1.54 4.01 15.19
CA PRO A 34 -0.60 3.42 16.14
C PRO A 34 0.82 3.91 15.87
N ASP A 35 1.48 4.43 16.90
CA ASP A 35 2.82 4.97 16.74
C ASP A 35 3.85 3.87 16.35
N ARG A 36 4.98 4.32 15.81
CA ARG A 36 6.08 3.45 15.35
C ARG A 36 6.57 2.49 16.45
N ALA A 37 6.66 2.94 17.70
CA ALA A 37 7.17 2.14 18.81
C ALA A 37 6.16 1.04 19.20
N ALA A 38 4.87 1.38 19.28
CA ALA A 38 3.78 0.44 19.51
C ALA A 38 3.73 -0.64 18.42
N MET A 39 3.85 -0.26 17.15
CA MET A 39 3.89 -1.22 16.04
C MET A 39 5.10 -2.15 16.11
N THR A 40 6.26 -1.60 16.43
CA THR A 40 7.50 -2.37 16.63
C THR A 40 7.38 -3.37 17.78
N GLU A 41 6.73 -2.96 18.88
CA GLU A 41 6.44 -3.83 20.03
C GLU A 41 5.50 -4.97 19.67
N ARG A 42 4.44 -4.69 18.90
CA ARG A 42 3.48 -5.70 18.43
C ARG A 42 4.16 -6.77 17.59
N ALA A 43 4.99 -6.39 16.62
CA ALA A 43 5.73 -7.36 15.81
C ALA A 43 6.67 -8.22 16.69
N ARG A 44 7.38 -7.61 17.65
CA ARG A 44 8.27 -8.35 18.57
C ARG A 44 7.50 -9.33 19.46
N THR A 45 6.37 -8.87 20.00
CA THR A 45 5.49 -9.68 20.84
C THR A 45 4.90 -10.84 20.04
N ALA A 46 4.49 -10.61 18.78
CA ALA A 46 4.01 -11.68 17.89
C ALA A 46 5.09 -12.74 17.65
N LEU A 47 6.34 -12.33 17.39
CA LEU A 47 7.47 -13.24 17.22
C LEU A 47 7.63 -14.17 18.43
N VAL A 48 7.67 -13.59 19.62
CA VAL A 48 7.87 -14.35 20.87
C VAL A 48 6.67 -15.23 21.20
N ASN A 49 5.44 -14.71 21.08
CA ASN A 49 4.24 -15.45 21.46
C ASN A 49 3.96 -16.62 20.53
N GLN A 50 4.26 -16.50 19.23
CA GLN A 50 3.91 -17.51 18.24
C GLN A 50 5.05 -18.47 17.92
N LEU A 51 6.30 -18.01 17.97
CA LEU A 51 7.49 -18.84 17.69
C LEU A 51 8.30 -19.17 18.95
N GLY A 52 7.81 -18.78 20.13
CA GLY A 52 8.45 -19.03 21.41
C GLY A 52 9.63 -18.11 21.71
N HIS A 53 10.19 -18.26 22.91
CA HIS A 53 11.42 -17.57 23.31
C HIS A 53 12.64 -18.19 22.61
N GLY A 54 13.61 -17.36 22.29
CA GLY A 54 14.90 -17.75 21.73
C GLY A 54 16.01 -16.92 22.35
N GLU A 55 17.24 -17.42 22.28
CA GLU A 55 18.43 -16.74 22.84
C GLU A 55 18.95 -15.61 21.93
N ALA A 56 18.64 -15.67 20.64
CA ALA A 56 19.07 -14.68 19.68
C ALA A 56 18.38 -13.33 19.89
N LEU A 57 19.14 -12.24 19.75
CA LEU A 57 18.62 -10.88 19.83
C LEU A 57 17.61 -10.63 18.70
N ILE A 58 16.48 -10.02 19.07
CA ILE A 58 15.44 -9.64 18.11
C ILE A 58 15.73 -8.24 17.59
N ALA A 59 16.03 -8.14 16.29
CA ALA A 59 16.05 -6.86 15.59
C ALA A 59 14.62 -6.49 15.17
N THR A 60 14.34 -5.20 15.12
CA THR A 60 13.02 -4.71 14.68
C THR A 60 13.18 -3.49 13.78
N ALA A 61 12.22 -3.28 12.88
CA ALA A 61 12.14 -2.09 12.04
C ALA A 61 10.69 -1.78 11.65
N TYR A 62 10.49 -0.57 11.15
CA TYR A 62 9.19 -0.06 10.71
C TYR A 62 9.34 0.80 9.46
N ALA A 63 8.32 0.78 8.59
CA ALA A 63 8.18 1.69 7.48
C ALA A 63 6.70 2.08 7.28
N CYS A 64 6.45 3.34 6.92
CA CYS A 64 5.12 3.82 6.58
C CYS A 64 4.69 3.34 5.19
N GLY A 65 3.39 3.12 5.02
CA GLY A 65 2.81 2.95 3.69
C GLY A 65 2.88 4.24 2.87
N THR A 66 2.65 4.14 1.57
CA THR A 66 2.59 5.28 0.64
C THR A 66 1.43 5.12 -0.32
N ILE A 67 0.84 6.23 -0.76
CA ILE A 67 -0.24 6.26 -1.74
C ILE A 67 0.09 7.25 -2.87
N GLY A 68 -0.35 6.93 -4.09
CA GLY A 68 -0.28 7.84 -5.22
C GLY A 68 -1.34 8.94 -5.07
N VAL A 69 -0.94 10.19 -5.26
CA VAL A 69 -1.83 11.37 -5.20
C VAL A 69 -2.13 11.88 -6.60
N GLN A 70 -1.11 11.96 -7.45
CA GLN A 70 -1.23 12.39 -8.84
C GLN A 70 -0.26 11.64 -9.73
N ALA A 71 -0.59 11.61 -11.03
CA ALA A 71 0.15 10.90 -12.06
C ALA A 71 0.27 9.38 -11.82
N ASP A 72 -0.74 8.83 -11.13
CA ASP A 72 -0.93 7.38 -11.02
C ASP A 72 -0.94 6.76 -12.43
N GLN A 73 -0.38 5.56 -12.56
CA GLN A 73 -0.10 4.84 -13.80
C GLN A 73 1.11 5.33 -14.63
N THR A 74 1.51 6.60 -14.55
CA THR A 74 2.65 7.08 -15.38
C THR A 74 4.00 6.58 -14.86
N HIS A 75 4.10 6.36 -13.56
CA HIS A 75 5.31 5.86 -12.93
C HIS A 75 5.63 4.38 -13.25
N TYR A 76 4.71 3.62 -13.85
CA TYR A 76 5.00 2.26 -14.36
C TYR A 76 5.69 2.27 -15.74
N SER A 77 5.85 3.44 -16.36
CA SER A 77 6.41 3.58 -17.71
C SER A 77 7.42 4.73 -17.76
N GLU A 78 8.44 4.68 -16.89
CA GLU A 78 9.53 5.67 -16.81
C GLU A 78 9.03 7.13 -16.69
N GLY A 79 7.97 7.32 -15.89
CA GLY A 79 7.35 8.62 -15.66
C GLY A 79 7.56 9.16 -14.25
N TYR A 80 6.64 10.02 -13.83
CA TYR A 80 6.67 10.67 -12.53
C TYR A 80 5.54 10.19 -11.63
N GLY A 81 5.76 10.14 -10.33
CA GLY A 81 4.70 9.90 -9.35
C GLY A 81 4.75 10.92 -8.23
N LEU A 82 3.62 11.52 -7.89
CA LEU A 82 3.50 12.29 -6.65
C LEU A 82 2.89 11.38 -5.58
N LEU A 83 3.68 11.04 -4.57
CA LEU A 83 3.27 10.12 -3.51
C LEU A 83 3.13 10.85 -2.17
N MET A 84 2.23 10.35 -1.34
CA MET A 84 2.03 10.79 0.03
C MET A 84 2.23 9.61 0.99
N PRO A 85 3.04 9.76 2.04
CA PRO A 85 3.17 8.73 3.06
C PRO A 85 1.90 8.65 3.92
N LEU A 86 1.49 7.43 4.22
CA LEU A 86 0.43 7.12 5.17
C LEU A 86 0.94 7.28 6.61
N GLN A 87 0.02 7.48 7.55
CA GLN A 87 0.35 7.39 8.98
C GLN A 87 0.52 5.92 9.41
N GLN A 88 -0.21 5.02 8.74
CA GLN A 88 -0.14 3.57 8.91
C GLN A 88 1.15 3.00 8.31
N GLY A 89 1.54 1.82 8.79
CA GLY A 89 2.78 1.19 8.36
C GLY A 89 2.88 -0.30 8.65
N VAL A 90 4.05 -0.85 8.32
CA VAL A 90 4.44 -2.23 8.58
C VAL A 90 5.61 -2.23 9.55
N ALA A 91 5.47 -2.96 10.65
CA ALA A 91 6.57 -3.33 11.53
C ALA A 91 6.98 -4.78 11.28
N VAL A 92 8.29 -5.01 11.34
CA VAL A 92 8.87 -6.35 11.29
C VAL A 92 9.77 -6.58 12.49
N ALA A 93 9.74 -7.79 13.03
CA ALA A 93 10.66 -8.27 14.04
C ALA A 93 11.34 -9.53 13.51
N VAL A 94 12.67 -9.60 13.63
CA VAL A 94 13.47 -10.68 13.06
C VAL A 94 14.50 -11.18 14.05
N ARG A 95 14.74 -12.49 14.06
CA ARG A 95 15.87 -13.11 14.75
C ARG A 95 16.47 -14.26 13.94
N PRO A 96 17.78 -14.54 14.07
CA PRO A 96 18.39 -15.78 13.60
C PRO A 96 17.68 -17.03 14.17
N ALA A 97 17.56 -18.07 13.36
CA ALA A 97 16.97 -19.35 13.75
C ALA A 97 17.51 -20.50 12.88
N ASP A 98 17.25 -21.76 13.28
CA ASP A 98 17.69 -22.94 12.52
C ASP A 98 16.85 -23.19 11.25
N ALA A 99 15.60 -22.71 11.24
CA ALA A 99 14.68 -22.87 10.12
C ALA A 99 13.89 -21.58 9.93
N PRO A 100 13.71 -21.12 8.69
CA PRO A 100 13.04 -19.86 8.46
C PRO A 100 11.53 -20.02 8.61
N ARG A 101 10.92 -19.06 9.30
CA ARG A 101 9.47 -19.03 9.56
C ARG A 101 8.97 -17.61 9.53
N VAL A 102 7.82 -17.38 8.91
CA VAL A 102 7.14 -16.09 8.92
C VAL A 102 5.85 -16.24 9.70
N VAL A 103 5.51 -15.24 10.50
CA VAL A 103 4.24 -15.14 11.23
C VAL A 103 3.62 -13.76 11.09
N LEU A 104 2.30 -13.68 11.27
CA LEU A 104 1.55 -12.42 11.30
C LEU A 104 0.97 -12.18 12.69
N GLU A 105 1.06 -10.95 13.17
CA GLU A 105 0.44 -10.54 14.42
C GLU A 105 -1.08 -10.82 14.42
N GLY A 106 -1.54 -11.60 15.40
CA GLY A 106 -2.95 -11.95 15.58
C GLY A 106 -3.41 -13.21 14.85
N GLU A 107 -2.55 -13.82 14.03
CA GLU A 107 -2.80 -15.13 13.45
C GLU A 107 -2.07 -16.23 14.23
N ASN A 108 -2.58 -17.46 14.17
CA ASN A 108 -1.94 -18.63 14.80
C ASN A 108 -1.09 -19.44 13.81
N GLN A 109 -1.00 -18.98 12.56
CA GLN A 109 -0.32 -19.69 11.49
C GLN A 109 1.13 -19.21 11.37
N ALA A 110 2.05 -20.18 11.31
CA ALA A 110 3.44 -19.96 10.95
C ALA A 110 3.72 -20.58 9.59
N TRP A 111 4.23 -19.79 8.65
CA TRP A 111 4.56 -20.26 7.32
C TRP A 111 6.04 -20.59 7.24
N GLY A 112 6.36 -21.89 7.23
CA GLY A 112 7.72 -22.42 7.04
C GLY A 112 7.92 -23.15 5.71
N SER A 113 6.91 -23.87 5.21
CA SER A 113 6.93 -24.53 3.89
C SER A 113 6.36 -23.64 2.79
N GLU A 114 6.70 -23.91 1.53
CA GLU A 114 6.27 -23.12 0.36
C GLU A 114 4.81 -23.35 -0.05
N GLU A 115 4.30 -24.56 0.14
CA GLU A 115 3.05 -25.07 -0.46
C GLU A 115 1.78 -24.31 -0.03
N GLN A 116 1.85 -23.43 0.96
CA GLN A 116 0.70 -22.72 1.54
C GLN A 116 1.00 -21.24 1.85
N ARG A 117 2.03 -20.64 1.24
CA ARG A 117 2.41 -19.26 1.53
C ARG A 117 1.46 -18.29 0.80
N PRO A 118 0.83 -17.33 1.51
CA PRO A 118 0.19 -16.21 0.84
C PRO A 118 1.26 -15.37 0.09
N PRO A 119 0.89 -14.62 -0.97
CA PRO A 119 1.86 -13.89 -1.77
C PRO A 119 2.77 -12.97 -0.94
N TRP A 120 2.25 -12.26 0.05
CA TRP A 120 3.07 -11.38 0.89
C TRP A 120 4.14 -12.14 1.70
N VAL A 121 3.86 -13.37 2.14
CA VAL A 121 4.86 -14.22 2.81
C VAL A 121 5.92 -14.65 1.80
N THR A 122 5.52 -15.02 0.59
CA THR A 122 6.46 -15.31 -0.50
C THR A 122 7.37 -14.12 -0.78
N ALA A 123 6.85 -12.90 -0.77
CA ALA A 123 7.67 -11.68 -0.88
C ALA A 123 8.69 -11.55 0.26
N VAL A 124 8.30 -11.83 1.52
CA VAL A 124 9.23 -11.84 2.66
C VAL A 124 10.40 -12.78 2.40
N TYR A 125 10.13 -14.03 2.02
CA TYR A 125 11.16 -15.02 1.75
C TYR A 125 12.09 -14.61 0.62
N ARG A 126 11.53 -14.18 -0.52
CA ARG A 126 12.30 -13.80 -1.70
C ARG A 126 13.20 -12.60 -1.43
N ILE A 127 12.66 -11.57 -0.78
CA ILE A 127 13.45 -10.38 -0.40
C ILE A 127 14.59 -10.77 0.55
N LEU A 128 14.32 -11.62 1.55
CA LEU A 128 15.36 -12.02 2.51
C LEU A 128 16.45 -12.90 1.87
N GLN A 129 16.10 -13.75 0.90
CA GLN A 129 17.06 -14.52 0.11
C GLN A 129 18.02 -13.62 -0.68
N GLU A 130 17.55 -12.47 -1.17
CA GLU A 130 18.39 -11.50 -1.86
C GLU A 130 19.24 -10.65 -0.89
N LEU A 131 18.74 -10.39 0.32
CA LEU A 131 19.42 -9.51 1.28
C LEU A 131 20.46 -10.23 2.16
N LEU A 132 20.23 -11.49 2.50
CA LEU A 132 21.05 -12.27 3.44
C LEU A 132 21.85 -13.35 2.70
N ALA A 133 23.10 -13.57 3.13
CA ALA A 133 23.86 -14.71 2.65
C ALA A 133 23.30 -16.06 3.16
N ASP A 134 22.68 -16.04 4.34
CA ASP A 134 21.92 -17.15 4.92
C ASP A 134 20.57 -16.64 5.44
N PRO A 135 19.44 -17.00 4.78
CA PRO A 135 18.11 -16.54 5.16
C PRO A 135 17.47 -17.39 6.27
N SER A 136 18.25 -18.11 7.08
CA SER A 136 17.76 -18.88 8.24
C SER A 136 17.34 -17.95 9.39
N ILE A 137 16.18 -17.32 9.22
CA ILE A 137 15.64 -16.32 10.14
C ILE A 137 14.13 -16.49 10.36
N GLU A 138 13.70 -16.13 11.55
CA GLU A 138 12.29 -16.02 11.89
C GLU A 138 11.84 -14.57 11.80
N VAL A 139 10.66 -14.36 11.23
CA VAL A 139 10.09 -13.03 10.95
C VAL A 139 8.68 -12.97 11.51
N ALA A 140 8.38 -11.90 12.24
CA ALA A 140 7.01 -11.53 12.58
C ALA A 140 6.67 -10.20 11.95
N VAL A 141 5.48 -10.12 11.35
CA VAL A 141 4.97 -8.92 10.68
C VAL A 141 3.75 -8.41 11.44
N ALA A 142 3.68 -7.09 11.65
CA ALA A 142 2.49 -6.38 12.10
C ALA A 142 2.19 -5.25 11.12
N SER A 143 0.95 -5.16 10.63
CA SER A 143 0.54 -4.18 9.63
C SER A 143 -0.74 -3.45 10.05
N THR A 144 -0.76 -2.14 9.79
CA THR A 144 -1.95 -1.30 9.90
C THR A 144 -2.37 -0.70 8.57
N ILE A 145 -1.69 -1.04 7.47
CA ILE A 145 -1.99 -0.48 6.16
C ILE A 145 -3.21 -1.21 5.56
N PRO A 146 -4.26 -0.48 5.14
CA PRO A 146 -5.37 -1.07 4.40
C PRO A 146 -4.92 -1.87 3.17
N SER A 147 -5.57 -3.00 2.89
CA SER A 147 -5.29 -3.85 1.72
C SER A 147 -5.54 -3.11 0.40
N VAL A 148 -6.46 -2.14 0.40
CA VAL A 148 -6.73 -1.27 -0.76
C VAL A 148 -5.50 -0.43 -1.17
N CYS A 149 -4.54 -0.23 -0.26
CA CYS A 149 -3.24 0.39 -0.52
C CYS A 149 -2.17 -0.64 -0.86
N ARG A 150 -2.50 -1.61 -1.73
CA ARG A 150 -1.68 -2.79 -2.03
C ARG A 150 -0.20 -2.45 -2.25
N ASP A 151 0.06 -1.56 -3.20
CA ASP A 151 1.43 -1.25 -3.61
C ASP A 151 2.18 -0.55 -2.47
N GLY A 152 1.55 0.41 -1.78
CA GLY A 152 2.10 1.04 -0.59
C GLY A 152 2.41 0.07 0.55
N ALA A 153 1.56 -0.92 0.77
CA ALA A 153 1.77 -1.95 1.79
C ALA A 153 2.96 -2.85 1.48
N LEU A 154 3.11 -3.27 0.22
CA LEU A 154 4.25 -4.06 -0.23
C LEU A 154 5.57 -3.28 -0.17
N ALA A 155 5.56 -1.99 -0.53
CA ALA A 155 6.74 -1.13 -0.38
C ALA A 155 7.13 -0.98 1.10
N ALA A 156 6.17 -0.75 1.99
CA ALA A 156 6.41 -0.67 3.43
C ALA A 156 7.01 -1.97 3.98
N LEU A 157 6.46 -3.13 3.58
CA LEU A 157 7.00 -4.43 3.96
C LEU A 157 8.45 -4.60 3.49
N ALA A 158 8.73 -4.37 2.21
CA ALA A 158 10.06 -4.50 1.64
C ALA A 158 11.09 -3.57 2.32
N VAL A 159 10.73 -2.30 2.52
CA VAL A 159 11.61 -1.33 3.18
C VAL A 159 11.82 -1.64 4.66
N ALA A 160 10.79 -2.13 5.36
CA ALA A 160 10.94 -2.60 6.74
C ALA A 160 11.90 -3.79 6.84
N LEU A 161 11.85 -4.73 5.89
CA LEU A 161 12.80 -5.85 5.79
C LEU A 161 14.24 -5.37 5.54
N VAL A 162 14.46 -4.45 4.61
CA VAL A 162 15.80 -3.87 4.40
C VAL A 162 16.32 -3.18 5.67
N ARG A 163 15.47 -2.40 6.33
CA ARG A 163 15.82 -1.68 7.56
C ARG A 163 16.13 -2.63 8.72
N VAL A 164 15.42 -3.76 8.84
CA VAL A 164 15.71 -4.74 9.90
C VAL A 164 16.97 -5.54 9.60
N VAL A 165 17.22 -5.90 8.33
CA VAL A 165 18.45 -6.60 7.94
C VAL A 165 19.69 -5.74 8.22
N ARG A 166 19.65 -4.43 7.97
CA ARG A 166 20.71 -3.50 8.39
C ARG A 166 21.02 -3.51 9.89
N ARG A 167 20.05 -3.90 10.72
CA ARG A 167 20.17 -3.98 12.19
C ARG A 167 20.51 -5.40 12.65
N LEU A 168 20.38 -6.39 11.77
CA LEU A 168 20.83 -7.75 12.01
C LEU A 168 22.35 -7.77 11.82
N ASN A 169 23.08 -8.18 12.84
CA ASN A 169 24.53 -8.40 12.73
C ASN A 169 24.82 -9.73 12.00
N MET A 170 24.19 -9.94 10.85
CA MET A 170 24.34 -11.14 10.02
C MET A 170 25.05 -10.79 8.70
N PRO A 171 25.76 -11.75 8.09
CA PRO A 171 26.33 -11.54 6.76
C PRO A 171 25.24 -11.24 5.72
N THR A 172 25.37 -10.12 5.03
CA THR A 172 24.47 -9.69 3.96
C THR A 172 25.03 -10.08 2.60
N ALA A 173 24.15 -10.38 1.64
CA ALA A 173 24.54 -10.63 0.25
C ALA A 173 24.80 -9.33 -0.54
N VAL A 174 24.22 -8.22 -0.07
CA VAL A 174 24.41 -6.87 -0.58
C VAL A 174 25.08 -6.01 0.50
N ASP A 175 26.01 -5.14 0.13
CA ASP A 175 26.57 -4.15 1.06
C ASP A 175 25.48 -3.14 1.41
N LEU A 176 24.91 -3.17 2.61
CA LEU A 176 23.78 -2.30 2.97
C LEU A 176 24.21 -0.94 3.57
N ASP A 177 25.50 -0.71 3.80
CA ASP A 177 26.00 0.46 4.53
C ASP A 177 26.12 1.72 3.65
N ARG A 178 26.14 1.55 2.31
CA ARG A 178 26.25 2.64 1.33
C ARG A 178 24.90 3.13 0.79
N VAL A 179 24.13 3.82 1.63
CA VAL A 179 22.71 4.15 1.40
C VAL A 179 22.34 4.64 -0.02
N ALA A 180 23.14 5.50 -0.65
CA ALA A 180 22.84 6.05 -1.98
C ALA A 180 23.01 5.01 -3.10
N ASP A 181 24.22 4.44 -3.23
CA ASP A 181 24.53 3.40 -4.22
C ASP A 181 23.61 2.17 -4.04
N VAL A 182 23.35 1.84 -2.78
CA VAL A 182 22.51 0.71 -2.39
C VAL A 182 21.05 0.95 -2.71
N ARG A 183 20.53 2.16 -2.57
CA ARG A 183 19.15 2.44 -2.99
C ARG A 183 18.97 2.19 -4.49
N ASP A 184 19.95 2.59 -5.30
CA ASP A 184 19.86 2.51 -6.75
C ASP A 184 19.95 1.06 -7.26
N GLU A 185 20.60 0.17 -6.51
CA GLU A 185 20.65 -1.28 -6.74
C GLU A 185 19.47 -2.03 -6.10
N LEU A 186 19.11 -1.70 -4.86
CA LEU A 186 18.05 -2.37 -4.10
C LEU A 186 16.67 -2.08 -4.67
N VAL A 187 16.36 -0.84 -5.07
CA VAL A 187 15.00 -0.50 -5.52
C VAL A 187 14.56 -1.33 -6.73
N PRO A 188 15.36 -1.48 -7.80
CA PRO A 188 15.04 -2.38 -8.90
C PRO A 188 14.92 -3.84 -8.48
N LEU A 189 15.81 -4.32 -7.61
CA LEU A 189 15.78 -5.69 -7.09
C LEU A 189 14.47 -5.96 -6.33
N LEU A 190 14.12 -5.11 -5.36
CA LEU A 190 12.90 -5.24 -4.58
C LEU A 190 11.66 -5.15 -5.47
N ALA A 191 11.66 -4.25 -6.46
CA ALA A 191 10.56 -4.16 -7.43
C ALA A 191 10.42 -5.44 -8.27
N ALA A 192 11.52 -6.06 -8.69
CA ALA A 192 11.49 -7.32 -9.42
C ALA A 192 10.93 -8.47 -8.57
N GLU A 193 11.34 -8.57 -7.30
CA GLU A 193 10.85 -9.60 -6.39
C GLU A 193 9.37 -9.41 -6.07
N LEU A 194 8.95 -8.18 -5.77
CA LEU A 194 7.54 -7.87 -5.57
C LEU A 194 6.73 -8.15 -6.83
N GLY A 195 7.23 -7.73 -8.00
CA GLY A 195 6.55 -7.93 -9.27
C GLY A 195 6.37 -9.41 -9.64
N THR A 196 7.36 -10.24 -9.31
CA THR A 196 7.26 -11.70 -9.46
C THR A 196 6.16 -12.28 -8.59
N VAL A 197 6.03 -11.80 -7.34
CA VAL A 197 5.03 -12.28 -6.38
C VAL A 197 3.60 -11.93 -6.79
N ILE A 198 3.40 -10.73 -7.35
CA ILE A 198 2.07 -10.27 -7.78
C ILE A 198 1.77 -10.54 -9.26
N ASP A 199 2.68 -11.20 -9.97
CA ASP A 199 2.60 -11.52 -11.40
C ASP A 199 2.33 -10.29 -12.30
N GLN A 200 2.93 -9.15 -11.95
CA GLN A 200 2.87 -7.91 -12.73
C GLN A 200 4.06 -7.00 -12.42
N PRO A 201 4.47 -6.09 -13.32
CA PRO A 201 5.49 -5.10 -13.00
C PRO A 201 5.11 -4.29 -11.76
N TYR A 202 6.06 -4.17 -10.82
CA TYR A 202 5.89 -3.36 -9.62
C TYR A 202 6.57 -2.00 -9.80
N SER A 203 5.88 -0.93 -9.40
CA SER A 203 6.41 0.43 -9.54
C SER A 203 7.49 0.73 -8.49
N THR A 204 8.66 1.18 -8.96
CA THR A 204 9.75 1.67 -8.10
C THR A 204 9.38 2.94 -7.34
N ALA A 205 8.33 3.67 -7.76
CA ALA A 205 7.93 4.92 -7.12
C ALA A 205 7.49 4.73 -5.66
N TYR A 206 6.74 3.66 -5.37
CA TYR A 206 6.31 3.36 -4.00
C TYR A 206 7.51 3.04 -3.09
N LEU A 207 8.46 2.25 -3.58
CA LEU A 207 9.70 1.94 -2.84
C LEU A 207 10.52 3.20 -2.56
N LEU A 208 10.74 4.04 -3.58
CA LEU A 208 11.50 5.29 -3.46
C LEU A 208 10.84 6.26 -2.48
N ALA A 209 9.51 6.42 -2.56
CA ALA A 209 8.77 7.25 -1.63
C ALA A 209 8.80 6.71 -0.19
N THR A 210 8.69 5.40 0.00
CA THR A 210 8.79 4.77 1.32
C THR A 210 10.20 4.87 1.91
N PHE A 211 11.25 4.79 1.08
CA PHE A 211 12.64 5.02 1.51
C PHE A 211 12.88 6.45 2.00
N ALA A 212 12.19 7.44 1.42
CA ALA A 212 12.30 8.85 1.80
C ALA A 212 11.77 9.16 3.23
N ASP A 213 11.08 8.20 3.87
CA ASP A 213 10.43 8.34 5.20
C ASP A 213 9.25 9.37 5.18
N PRO A 214 8.45 9.49 6.26
CA PRO A 214 7.16 10.19 6.21
C PRO A 214 7.24 11.73 6.28
N ASP A 215 8.44 12.27 6.46
CA ASP A 215 8.76 13.70 6.40
C ASP A 215 9.82 13.87 5.31
N PRO A 216 9.42 14.27 4.09
CA PRO A 216 8.50 15.36 3.73
C PRO A 216 7.00 15.01 3.62
N PRO A 217 6.13 16.04 3.51
CA PRO A 217 4.69 15.88 3.33
C PRO A 217 4.28 15.09 2.08
N PHE A 218 5.02 15.26 0.98
CA PHE A 218 4.84 14.56 -0.28
C PHE A 218 6.20 14.30 -0.90
N THR A 219 6.28 13.26 -1.72
CA THR A 219 7.50 12.88 -2.45
C THR A 219 7.19 12.81 -3.93
N LEU A 220 7.82 13.68 -4.72
CA LEU A 220 7.83 13.55 -6.17
C LEU A 220 8.93 12.55 -6.54
N VAL A 221 8.57 11.52 -7.30
CA VAL A 221 9.50 10.49 -7.76
C VAL A 221 9.60 10.53 -9.27
N ASP A 222 10.82 10.47 -9.79
CA ASP A 222 11.12 10.21 -11.19
C ASP A 222 11.58 8.75 -11.30
N THR A 223 10.78 7.88 -11.93
CA THR A 223 11.15 6.46 -12.03
C THR A 223 12.19 6.17 -13.09
N SER A 224 12.43 7.10 -14.02
CA SER A 224 13.47 6.98 -15.05
C SER A 224 14.87 7.19 -14.46
N THR A 225 15.02 8.20 -13.60
CA THR A 225 16.30 8.53 -12.94
C THR A 225 16.43 7.92 -11.55
N ARG A 226 15.33 7.40 -10.98
CA ARG A 226 15.22 6.88 -9.61
C ARG A 226 15.51 7.94 -8.54
N GLU A 227 15.39 9.20 -8.93
CA GLU A 227 15.49 10.33 -8.02
C GLU A 227 14.16 10.56 -7.32
N HIS A 228 14.23 11.12 -6.11
CA HIS A 228 13.06 11.61 -5.42
C HIS A 228 13.33 13.00 -4.86
N LEU A 229 12.30 13.83 -4.85
CA LEU A 229 12.34 15.20 -4.37
C LEU A 229 11.28 15.39 -3.29
N PRO A 230 11.65 15.79 -2.06
CA PRO A 230 10.69 16.23 -1.07
C PRO A 230 9.93 17.46 -1.56
N VAL A 231 8.61 17.38 -1.61
CA VAL A 231 7.75 18.50 -2.02
C VAL A 231 7.24 19.20 -0.78
N ASN A 232 7.94 20.25 -0.35
CA ASN A 232 7.53 21.08 0.78
C ASN A 232 6.38 22.01 0.36
N THR A 233 5.21 21.78 0.92
CA THR A 233 4.03 22.62 0.67
C THR A 233 3.22 22.81 1.95
N ALA A 234 2.70 24.02 2.15
CA ALA A 234 1.70 24.29 3.18
C ALA A 234 0.41 23.47 2.98
N GLY A 235 0.21 22.88 1.79
CA GLY A 235 -0.96 22.10 1.44
C GLY A 235 -1.22 20.89 2.34
N ARG A 236 -0.19 20.17 2.83
CA ARG A 236 -0.43 19.04 3.76
C ARG A 236 -0.95 19.50 5.12
N THR A 237 -0.53 20.67 5.58
CA THR A 237 -1.03 21.25 6.84
C THR A 237 -2.33 22.03 6.66
N ALA A 238 -2.61 22.51 5.44
CA ALA A 238 -3.77 23.34 5.13
C ALA A 238 -5.00 22.53 4.66
N LEU A 239 -4.78 21.34 4.10
CA LEU A 239 -5.83 20.45 3.59
C LEU A 239 -5.83 19.15 4.38
N ARG A 240 -7.01 18.58 4.60
CA ARG A 240 -7.13 17.23 5.15
C ARG A 240 -7.18 16.22 4.02
N TRP A 241 -6.60 15.05 4.21
CA TRP A 241 -6.57 14.00 3.21
C TRP A 241 -7.28 12.76 3.75
N ALA A 242 -8.24 12.23 3.01
CA ALA A 242 -8.98 11.02 3.36
C ALA A 242 -8.68 9.91 2.34
N LEU A 243 -8.49 8.69 2.84
CA LEU A 243 -8.45 7.48 2.04
C LEU A 243 -9.78 6.74 2.24
N ILE A 244 -10.42 6.36 1.14
CA ILE A 244 -11.71 5.66 1.15
C ILE A 244 -11.51 4.29 0.51
N ASP A 245 -11.88 3.24 1.26
CA ASP A 245 -12.00 1.88 0.73
C ASP A 245 -13.45 1.65 0.26
N PRO A 246 -13.68 1.51 -1.06
CA PRO A 246 -15.03 1.31 -1.58
C PRO A 246 -15.56 -0.12 -1.41
N LEU A 247 -14.72 -1.08 -0.99
CA LEU A 247 -15.05 -2.51 -1.00
C LEU A 247 -15.63 -3.03 0.32
N ASP A 248 -15.53 -2.26 1.41
CA ASP A 248 -16.09 -2.59 2.73
C ASP A 248 -17.58 -2.19 2.89
N ALA A 249 -18.22 -1.70 1.83
CA ALA A 249 -19.67 -1.50 1.81
C ALA A 249 -20.38 -2.85 1.66
N GLU A 250 -20.49 -3.63 2.75
CA GLU A 250 -21.56 -4.62 2.84
C GLU A 250 -22.89 -3.89 2.56
N PRO A 251 -23.75 -4.39 1.65
CA PRO A 251 -25.05 -3.81 1.45
C PRO A 251 -25.89 -4.11 2.69
N THR A 252 -25.94 -3.18 3.64
CA THR A 252 -26.92 -3.22 4.71
C THR A 252 -28.30 -3.23 4.07
N GLY A 253 -29.03 -4.30 4.35
CA GLY A 253 -30.23 -4.70 3.62
C GLY A 253 -31.25 -3.58 3.43
N GLY A 254 -31.69 -3.42 2.18
CA GLY A 254 -32.78 -2.52 1.84
C GLY A 254 -33.02 -2.51 0.34
N LEU A 255 -33.84 -3.46 -0.12
CA LEU A 255 -34.37 -3.60 -1.49
C LEU A 255 -33.47 -4.37 -2.47
N SER A 256 -33.63 -5.69 -2.46
CA SER A 256 -33.30 -6.57 -3.57
C SER A 256 -34.10 -6.16 -4.83
N GLY A 257 -33.49 -5.36 -5.70
CA GLY A 257 -33.89 -5.22 -7.10
C GLY A 257 -33.00 -6.13 -7.96
N PRO A 258 -33.56 -7.02 -8.80
CA PRO A 258 -32.74 -7.85 -9.68
C PRO A 258 -32.20 -7.00 -10.83
N GLY A 259 -30.87 -6.93 -10.99
CA GLY A 259 -30.27 -6.59 -12.29
C GLY A 259 -29.21 -5.48 -12.36
N ALA A 260 -28.59 -5.04 -11.27
CA ALA A 260 -27.42 -4.16 -11.39
C ALA A 260 -26.13 -5.00 -11.59
N PRO A 261 -25.38 -4.79 -12.68
CA PRO A 261 -24.10 -5.46 -12.88
C PRO A 261 -23.09 -5.03 -11.80
N ARG A 262 -22.42 -6.01 -11.21
CA ARG A 262 -21.34 -5.83 -10.23
C ARG A 262 -20.14 -5.18 -10.96
N PRO A 263 -19.55 -4.07 -10.46
CA PRO A 263 -18.35 -3.52 -11.07
C PRO A 263 -17.20 -4.53 -10.96
N GLU A 264 -16.43 -4.68 -12.04
CA GLU A 264 -15.24 -5.53 -12.07
C GLU A 264 -14.19 -5.03 -11.07
N ALA A 265 -13.49 -5.98 -10.45
CA ALA A 265 -12.53 -5.75 -9.37
C ALA A 265 -11.29 -4.98 -9.86
N GLY A 266 -11.38 -3.65 -9.89
CA GLY A 266 -10.24 -2.74 -9.88
C GLY A 266 -9.98 -2.31 -8.44
N GLY A 267 -8.99 -2.92 -7.78
CA GLY A 267 -8.57 -2.54 -6.43
C GLY A 267 -7.83 -1.20 -6.47
N GLY A 268 -8.57 -0.10 -6.30
CA GLY A 268 -8.02 1.24 -6.20
C GLY A 268 -8.63 1.96 -5.00
N GLY A 269 -7.80 2.32 -4.03
CA GLY A 269 -8.21 3.19 -2.92
C GLY A 269 -8.29 4.62 -3.42
N VAL A 270 -9.32 5.36 -3.03
CA VAL A 270 -9.52 6.75 -3.48
C VAL A 270 -8.94 7.71 -2.45
N VAL A 271 -8.09 8.63 -2.90
CA VAL A 271 -7.47 9.68 -2.07
C VAL A 271 -8.18 11.01 -2.31
N VAL A 272 -8.66 11.64 -1.25
CA VAL A 272 -9.50 12.86 -1.30
C VAL A 272 -8.85 13.99 -0.52
N GLY A 273 -8.68 15.16 -1.14
CA GLY A 273 -8.28 16.39 -0.46
C GLY A 273 -9.49 17.22 -0.03
N LEU A 274 -9.63 17.49 1.26
CA LEU A 274 -10.69 18.32 1.84
C LEU A 274 -10.16 19.74 2.08
N GLY A 275 -10.98 20.73 1.73
CA GLY A 275 -10.68 22.16 1.93
C GLY A 275 -10.38 22.52 3.39
N PRO A 276 -9.81 23.71 3.64
CA PRO A 276 -9.41 24.12 4.98
C PRO A 276 -10.61 24.12 5.94
N GLY A 277 -10.46 23.42 7.07
CA GLY A 277 -11.43 23.41 8.16
C GLY A 277 -11.50 24.79 8.81
N GLY A 278 -12.37 25.66 8.30
CA GLY A 278 -12.57 27.00 8.83
C GLY A 278 -13.32 26.99 10.15
N THR A 279 -12.64 27.22 11.27
CA THR A 279 -13.29 27.79 12.46
C THR A 279 -13.47 29.29 12.23
N SER A 280 -14.65 29.65 11.70
CA SER A 280 -15.04 31.05 11.51
C SER A 280 -15.25 31.74 12.87
N PRO A 281 -14.53 32.85 13.21
CA PRO A 281 -14.81 33.60 14.42
C PRO A 281 -16.06 34.48 14.23
N ARG A 282 -17.10 34.16 14.99
CA ARG A 282 -18.37 34.89 15.07
C ARG A 282 -18.15 36.33 15.56
N ASN A 283 -18.58 37.32 14.78
CA ASN A 283 -18.94 38.65 15.28
C ASN A 283 -20.46 38.86 15.19
N ARG A 284 -21.09 39.11 16.36
CA ARG A 284 -22.49 39.58 16.56
C ARG A 284 -22.54 41.10 16.28
N LYS A 285 -23.62 41.82 15.91
CA LYS A 285 -25.10 41.74 15.69
C LYS A 285 -25.51 43.19 15.20
N PRO A 286 -26.79 43.62 15.04
CA PRO A 286 -28.03 42.99 14.53
C PRO A 286 -28.83 43.88 13.53
N THR A 287 -29.84 43.35 12.82
CA THR A 287 -31.25 43.89 12.74
C THR A 287 -32.19 42.99 11.89
N SER A 288 -33.42 42.88 12.38
CA SER A 288 -34.67 42.16 11.98
C SER A 288 -35.24 42.41 10.56
N PRO A 289 -36.41 41.82 10.15
CA PRO A 289 -37.00 40.49 10.44
C PRO A 289 -37.63 39.79 9.19
N GLU A 290 -38.20 38.59 9.44
CA GLU A 290 -39.24 37.86 8.68
C GLU A 290 -38.85 37.01 7.44
N ALA A 291 -38.87 35.69 7.63
CA ALA A 291 -39.76 34.79 6.88
C ALA A 291 -39.87 33.43 7.61
N ARG A 292 -41.11 32.99 7.83
CA ARG A 292 -41.48 31.70 8.44
C ARG A 292 -41.26 30.56 7.44
N CYS A 293 -40.64 29.46 7.86
CA CYS A 293 -40.90 28.14 7.31
C CYS A 293 -40.94 27.09 8.42
N ARG A 294 -41.93 26.21 8.33
CA ARG A 294 -42.34 25.23 9.34
C ARG A 294 -41.33 24.09 9.47
N HIS A 295 -41.14 23.63 10.69
CA HIS A 295 -40.58 22.32 11.01
C HIS A 295 -41.52 21.21 10.54
N ALA A 296 -40.97 20.22 9.85
CA ALA A 296 -41.41 18.84 9.90
C ALA A 296 -40.20 18.00 10.29
N SER A 297 -40.29 17.40 11.48
CA SER A 297 -39.33 16.51 12.08
C SER A 297 -39.46 15.13 11.41
N GLY A 298 -38.37 14.62 10.85
CA GLY A 298 -38.25 13.23 10.42
C GLY A 298 -36.90 12.73 10.89
N GLY A 299 -36.90 11.99 12.00
CA GLY A 299 -35.72 11.27 12.46
C GLY A 299 -35.44 10.12 11.52
N LEU A 300 -34.22 10.05 11.00
CA LEU A 300 -33.61 8.82 10.54
C LEU A 300 -32.22 8.74 11.16
N ALA A 301 -32.03 7.70 11.95
CA ALA A 301 -30.71 7.19 12.27
C ALA A 301 -30.09 6.73 10.96
N ASP A 302 -28.95 7.31 10.60
CA ASP A 302 -28.24 7.01 9.37
C ASP A 302 -26.78 6.78 9.76
N ASP A 303 -26.48 5.51 10.02
CA ASP A 303 -25.15 5.00 10.33
C ASP A 303 -24.39 4.89 8.99
N ARG A 304 -23.91 6.04 8.50
CA ARG A 304 -23.14 6.12 7.25
C ARG A 304 -21.70 6.49 7.58
N ARG A 305 -20.77 5.58 7.29
CA ARG A 305 -19.35 5.93 7.18
C ARG A 305 -19.20 6.80 5.93
N VAL A 306 -18.98 8.10 6.09
CA VAL A 306 -18.84 9.09 5.00
C VAL A 306 -17.56 9.88 5.21
N VAL A 307 -16.75 10.07 4.17
CA VAL A 307 -16.11 11.37 3.86
C VAL A 307 -16.00 11.51 2.34
N VAL A 308 -16.14 12.72 1.80
CA VAL A 308 -16.67 13.04 0.45
C VAL A 308 -15.66 13.67 -0.52
N ASP A 309 -15.77 13.20 -1.77
CA ASP A 309 -15.52 13.77 -3.12
C ASP A 309 -14.26 13.48 -3.96
N VAL A 310 -14.55 13.30 -5.25
CA VAL A 310 -13.95 12.38 -6.21
C VAL A 310 -13.31 13.14 -7.38
N ALA A 311 -12.23 12.59 -7.93
CA ALA A 311 -11.88 12.83 -9.33
C ALA A 311 -11.69 11.48 -10.04
N CYS A 312 -12.70 11.05 -10.81
CA CYS A 312 -12.58 9.92 -11.73
C CYS A 312 -11.88 10.35 -13.01
N PHE A 313 -10.88 9.59 -13.47
CA PHE A 313 -10.49 9.58 -14.88
C PHE A 313 -10.67 8.18 -15.45
N ALA A 314 -11.48 8.09 -16.50
CA ALA A 314 -11.66 6.87 -17.26
C ALA A 314 -10.38 6.57 -18.06
N ALA A 315 -9.80 5.38 -17.86
CA ALA A 315 -8.80 4.84 -18.77
C ALA A 315 -9.46 4.56 -20.13
N GLY A 316 -9.13 5.36 -21.14
CA GLY A 316 -9.48 5.04 -22.52
C GLY A 316 -8.69 3.83 -22.98
N ARG A 317 -9.39 2.78 -23.44
CA ARG A 317 -8.77 1.67 -24.19
C ARG A 317 -8.06 2.24 -25.43
N LEU A 318 -6.75 2.05 -25.51
CA LEU A 318 -6.02 2.12 -26.77
C LEU A 318 -6.06 0.74 -27.43
N ASP A 319 -7.09 0.49 -28.24
CA ASP A 319 -7.12 -0.67 -29.14
C ASP A 319 -6.15 -0.44 -30.31
N GLY A 320 -4.91 -0.87 -30.14
CA GLY A 320 -3.90 -0.93 -31.19
C GLY A 320 -3.96 -2.27 -31.94
N HIS A 321 -4.65 -2.31 -33.09
CA HIS A 321 -4.54 -3.43 -34.03
C HIS A 321 -3.19 -3.40 -34.77
N PRO A 322 -2.42 -4.51 -34.83
CA PRO A 322 -1.31 -4.62 -35.78
C PRO A 322 -1.85 -4.93 -37.18
N ARG A 323 -1.58 -4.03 -38.14
CA ARG A 323 -1.79 -4.30 -39.58
C ARG A 323 -0.75 -5.31 -40.06
N SER A 324 -1.21 -6.51 -40.41
CA SER A 324 -0.43 -7.52 -41.14
C SER A 324 -0.27 -7.12 -42.60
N GLY A 325 0.93 -6.69 -42.98
CA GLY A 325 1.32 -6.42 -44.36
C GLY A 325 1.69 -7.71 -45.10
N ARG A 326 0.77 -8.14 -45.97
CA ARG A 326 0.90 -9.18 -47.02
C ARG A 326 2.29 -9.23 -47.69
N ARG A 327 2.96 -10.39 -47.63
CA ARG A 327 3.97 -10.81 -48.63
C ARG A 327 3.25 -11.31 -49.88
N GLY A 328 3.34 -10.58 -50.98
CA GLY A 328 3.10 -11.08 -52.33
C GLY A 328 4.43 -11.44 -52.99
N GLY A 329 4.54 -12.64 -53.53
CA GLY A 329 5.71 -13.10 -54.28
C GLY A 329 5.64 -12.76 -55.76
N GLN A 330 6.80 -12.89 -56.43
CA GLN A 330 7.06 -13.41 -57.79
C GLN A 330 8.15 -12.62 -58.53
N GLY A 331 9.12 -13.35 -59.10
CA GLY A 331 9.70 -12.99 -60.41
C GLY A 331 11.24 -12.96 -60.52
N GLY A 332 11.78 -13.79 -61.42
CA GLY A 332 13.14 -13.71 -62.02
C GLY A 332 14.17 -14.63 -61.36
N ARG A 333 14.47 -15.85 -61.86
CA ARG A 333 15.24 -16.18 -63.08
C ARG A 333 16.38 -15.20 -63.34
N ASP A 334 17.61 -15.67 -63.17
CA ASP A 334 18.51 -15.87 -64.31
C ASP A 334 19.62 -16.88 -63.96
N ALA A 335 19.87 -17.75 -64.93
CA ALA A 335 21.00 -18.65 -64.99
C ALA A 335 22.08 -17.97 -65.85
N HIS A 336 23.34 -18.01 -65.42
CA HIS A 336 24.48 -18.19 -66.31
C HIS A 336 25.70 -18.63 -65.50
N SER A 337 26.30 -19.72 -65.99
CA SER A 337 27.70 -20.17 -65.94
C SER A 337 28.64 -19.64 -64.86
#